data_AF-A0A0J6SJT5-F1
#
_entry.id   AF-A0A0J6SJT5-F1
#
_cell.length_a   1.000
_cell.length_b   1.000
_cell.length_c   1.000
_cell.angle_alpha   90.00
_cell.angle_beta   90.00
_cell.angle_gamma   90.00
#
_symmetry.space_group_name_H-M   'P 1'
#
loop_
_entity.id
_entity.type
_entity.pdbx_description
1 polymer ?
#
loop_
_entity_poly.entity_id
_entity_poly.type
_entity_poly.pdbx_seq_one_letter_code
_entity_poly.pdbx_strand_id
1 'polypeptide(L)'
;MDDTNLITIGCRHAPGIRLRVSEWFKTPGLDEPQLREIAIYDLAGSGQHNGEPGNGSLPGYTKIPAEHWEKWKALNGHSDLYASGTLFEAKGGEDAPEAPQLTAEEEREKANAEAQRLAEKQAQLAADAAARAAEEAQAEADRAAKAAAEQQATAGQGGGDGDEPAPDAELDKLSDDELRAYLRDRGVVVDRRWGRKTLIVEAEKLKAAA
;
A
#
# COMPACT_ATOMS: atom_id res chain seq x y z
N MET A 1 -32.90 -14.46 -40.05
CA MET A 1 -31.66 -15.06 -39.55
C MET A 1 -30.58 -14.12 -40.02
N ASP A 2 -30.11 -13.25 -39.15
CA ASP A 2 -29.06 -12.30 -39.49
C ASP A 2 -27.84 -13.10 -39.91
N ASP A 3 -27.43 -12.93 -41.17
CA ASP A 3 -26.12 -13.36 -41.66
C ASP A 3 -25.07 -12.57 -40.88
N THR A 4 -24.78 -13.04 -39.67
CA THR A 4 -23.76 -12.44 -38.81
C THR A 4 -22.44 -12.73 -39.50
N ASN A 5 -21.93 -11.75 -40.23
CA ASN A 5 -20.64 -11.84 -40.86
C ASN A 5 -19.58 -11.96 -39.76
N LEU A 6 -19.20 -13.19 -39.43
CA LEU A 6 -18.19 -13.48 -38.42
C LEU A 6 -16.81 -13.26 -39.03
N ILE A 7 -15.95 -12.58 -38.29
CA ILE A 7 -14.53 -12.43 -38.63
C ILE A 7 -13.68 -13.15 -37.61
N THR A 8 -12.45 -13.47 -38.01
CA THR A 8 -11.50 -14.18 -37.17
C THR A 8 -10.49 -13.21 -36.59
N ILE A 9 -10.43 -13.13 -35.26
CA ILE A 9 -9.49 -12.29 -34.53
C ILE A 9 -8.41 -13.15 -33.89
N GLY A 10 -7.15 -12.74 -34.06
CA GLY A 10 -5.99 -13.33 -33.40
C GLY A 10 -5.53 -12.48 -32.22
N CYS A 11 -5.07 -13.15 -31.16
CA CYS A 11 -4.40 -12.50 -30.04
C CYS A 11 -3.04 -13.17 -29.80
N ARG A 12 -1.96 -12.40 -29.66
CA ARG A 12 -0.60 -12.93 -29.42
C ARG A 12 -0.32 -13.28 -27.96
N HIS A 13 -1.12 -12.77 -27.03
CA HIS A 13 -1.00 -13.15 -25.61
C HIS A 13 -1.61 -14.52 -25.35
N ALA A 14 -1.18 -15.14 -24.25
CA ALA A 14 -1.81 -16.35 -23.74
C ALA A 14 -3.33 -16.16 -23.51
N PRO A 15 -4.13 -17.24 -23.49
CA PRO A 15 -5.55 -17.17 -23.16
C PRO A 15 -5.80 -16.36 -21.88
N GLY A 16 -6.87 -15.57 -21.88
CA GLY A 16 -7.27 -14.74 -20.73
C GLY A 16 -7.37 -13.23 -21.02
N ILE A 17 -7.00 -12.79 -22.23
CA ILE A 17 -7.36 -11.44 -22.70
C ILE A 17 -8.84 -11.42 -23.07
N ARG A 18 -9.52 -10.35 -22.64
CA ARG A 18 -10.93 -10.11 -22.90
C ARG A 18 -11.12 -8.95 -23.84
N LEU A 19 -11.92 -9.17 -24.88
CA LEU A 19 -12.35 -8.12 -25.78
C LEU A 19 -13.72 -7.61 -25.31
N ARG A 20 -13.74 -6.40 -24.77
CA ARG A 20 -14.95 -5.73 -24.28
C ARG A 20 -15.45 -4.75 -25.33
N VAL A 21 -16.58 -5.07 -25.94
CA VAL A 21 -17.21 -4.24 -26.96
C VAL A 21 -18.18 -3.30 -26.28
N SER A 22 -18.01 -2.01 -26.51
CA SER A 22 -18.89 -0.98 -25.96
C SER A 22 -19.46 -0.11 -27.06
N GLU A 23 -20.61 0.48 -26.78
CA GLU A 23 -21.32 1.38 -27.68
C GLU A 23 -21.89 2.56 -26.91
N TRP A 24 -21.96 3.72 -27.57
CA TRP A 24 -22.54 4.93 -27.01
C TRP A 24 -24.07 4.88 -27.09
N PHE A 25 -24.73 4.90 -25.94
CA PHE A 25 -26.18 4.97 -25.85
C PHE A 25 -26.64 6.35 -25.42
N LYS A 26 -27.59 6.91 -26.17
CA LYS A 26 -28.32 8.09 -25.73
C LYS A 26 -29.39 7.67 -24.72
N THR A 27 -29.14 7.97 -23.46
CA THR A 27 -30.10 7.66 -22.39
C THR A 27 -31.12 8.79 -22.26
N PRO A 28 -32.44 8.52 -22.28
CA PRO A 28 -33.44 9.57 -22.05
C PRO A 28 -33.21 10.26 -20.71
N GLY A 29 -33.10 11.59 -20.71
CA GLY A 29 -32.89 12.39 -19.50
C GLY A 29 -31.43 12.62 -19.11
N LEU A 30 -30.46 12.16 -19.90
CA LEU A 30 -29.06 12.53 -19.77
C LEU A 30 -28.60 13.26 -21.04
N ASP A 31 -27.92 14.40 -20.85
CA ASP A 31 -27.41 15.22 -21.95
C ASP A 31 -26.20 14.57 -22.63
N GLU A 32 -25.43 13.77 -21.89
CA GLU A 32 -24.25 13.09 -22.39
C GLU A 32 -24.55 11.62 -22.73
N PRO A 33 -24.09 11.13 -23.90
CA PRO A 33 -24.20 9.72 -24.24
C PRO A 33 -23.38 8.89 -23.26
N GLN A 34 -23.92 7.75 -22.84
CA GLN A 34 -23.22 6.82 -21.94
C GLN A 34 -22.62 5.68 -22.74
N LEU A 35 -21.34 5.40 -22.49
CA LEU A 35 -20.71 4.20 -23.02
C LEU A 35 -21.20 2.99 -22.22
N ARG A 36 -21.74 1.98 -22.91
CA ARG A 36 -22.18 0.73 -22.29
C ARG A 36 -21.54 -0.44 -23.01
N GLU A 37 -21.15 -1.45 -22.24
CA GLU A 37 -20.68 -2.73 -22.77
C GLU A 37 -21.88 -3.48 -23.38
N ILE A 38 -21.72 -3.96 -24.61
CA ILE A 38 -22.74 -4.70 -25.36
C ILE A 38 -22.36 -6.17 -25.59
N ALA A 39 -21.07 -6.50 -25.50
CA ALA A 39 -20.58 -7.87 -25.62
C ALA A 39 -19.17 -7.99 -25.04
N ILE A 40 -18.85 -9.17 -24.50
CA ILE A 40 -17.51 -9.51 -24.05
C ILE A 40 -17.13 -10.88 -24.55
N TYR A 41 -15.92 -10.97 -25.10
CA TYR A 41 -15.37 -12.18 -25.66
C TYR A 41 -14.10 -12.57 -24.93
N ASP A 42 -14.05 -13.79 -24.39
CA ASP A 42 -12.79 -14.41 -23.94
C ASP A 42 -12.01 -14.88 -25.17
N LEU A 43 -10.83 -14.29 -25.40
CA LEU A 43 -10.00 -14.61 -26.56
C LEU A 43 -9.14 -15.84 -26.30
N ALA A 44 -9.03 -16.72 -27.30
CA ALA A 44 -8.27 -17.98 -27.21
C ALA A 44 -6.76 -17.77 -27.05
N GLY A 45 -6.16 -16.80 -27.76
CA GLY A 45 -4.77 -16.38 -27.55
C GLY A 45 -3.64 -17.25 -28.15
N SER A 46 -2.46 -16.66 -28.28
CA SER A 46 -1.19 -17.17 -28.82
C SER A 46 -1.14 -17.72 -30.25
N GLY A 47 -1.98 -17.23 -31.18
CA GLY A 47 -1.84 -17.54 -32.60
C GLY A 47 -0.74 -16.72 -33.27
N GLN A 48 0.51 -17.20 -33.28
CA GLN A 48 1.70 -16.46 -33.76
C GLN A 48 1.54 -15.90 -35.18
N HIS A 49 1.72 -14.58 -35.30
CA HIS A 49 1.86 -13.89 -36.58
C HIS A 49 3.34 -13.90 -36.99
N ASN A 50 3.76 -15.00 -37.62
CA ASN A 50 5.07 -15.17 -38.25
C ASN A 50 4.96 -15.46 -39.76
N GLY A 51 3.98 -14.87 -40.44
CA GLY A 51 3.98 -14.78 -41.91
C GLY A 51 3.75 -16.08 -42.69
N GLU A 52 3.65 -17.24 -42.05
CA GLU A 52 3.37 -18.51 -42.74
C GLU A 52 2.04 -19.13 -42.30
N PRO A 53 1.19 -19.57 -43.24
CA PRO A 53 0.00 -20.35 -42.92
C PRO A 53 0.43 -21.72 -42.40
N GLY A 54 0.44 -21.87 -41.08
CA GLY A 54 0.70 -23.14 -40.41
C GLY A 54 -0.46 -24.10 -40.63
N ASN A 55 -0.19 -25.23 -41.28
CA ASN A 55 -1.08 -26.37 -41.36
C ASN A 55 -1.14 -27.06 -39.97
N GLY A 56 -1.99 -26.57 -39.08
CA GLY A 56 -2.15 -27.13 -37.74
C GLY A 56 -3.24 -26.39 -36.95
N SER A 57 -4.18 -27.16 -36.40
CA SER A 57 -5.27 -26.75 -35.48
C SER A 57 -4.92 -25.47 -34.71
N LEU A 58 -5.57 -24.35 -35.03
CA LEU A 58 -5.12 -23.02 -34.61
C LEU A 58 -5.57 -22.73 -33.16
N PRO A 59 -4.69 -22.81 -32.14
CA PRO A 59 -5.11 -22.67 -30.75
C PRO A 59 -5.23 -21.20 -30.29
N GLY A 60 -5.34 -20.23 -31.21
CA GLY A 60 -5.22 -18.82 -30.87
C GLY A 60 -6.00 -17.79 -31.67
N TYR A 61 -7.07 -18.24 -32.33
CA TYR A 61 -8.01 -17.36 -33.02
C TYR A 61 -9.41 -17.53 -32.48
N THR A 62 -10.22 -16.51 -32.67
CA THR A 62 -11.55 -16.40 -32.08
C THR A 62 -12.47 -15.73 -33.08
N LYS A 63 -13.62 -16.34 -33.37
CA LYS A 63 -14.64 -15.71 -34.20
C LYS A 63 -15.55 -14.79 -33.39
N ILE A 64 -15.76 -13.59 -33.91
CA ILE A 64 -16.70 -12.61 -33.37
C ILE A 64 -17.44 -11.92 -34.52
N PRO A 65 -18.62 -11.30 -34.27
CA PRO A 65 -19.31 -10.49 -35.27
C PRO A 65 -18.43 -9.33 -35.79
N ALA A 66 -18.41 -9.11 -37.11
CA ALA A 66 -17.66 -8.02 -37.73
C ALA A 66 -18.05 -6.65 -37.14
N GLU A 67 -19.35 -6.42 -36.92
CA GLU A 67 -19.86 -5.19 -36.32
C GLU A 67 -19.24 -4.92 -34.93
N HIS A 68 -19.09 -5.97 -34.13
CA HIS A 68 -18.55 -5.87 -32.78
C HIS A 68 -17.06 -5.54 -32.79
N TRP A 69 -16.31 -6.07 -33.76
CA TRP A 69 -14.92 -5.70 -33.98
C TRP A 69 -14.76 -4.25 -34.42
N GLU A 70 -15.60 -3.76 -35.34
CA GLU A 70 -15.56 -2.36 -35.77
C GLU A 70 -15.87 -1.42 -34.61
N LYS A 71 -16.89 -1.72 -33.78
CA LYS A 71 -17.20 -0.96 -32.57
C LYS A 71 -16.02 -0.94 -31.59
N TRP A 72 -15.39 -2.09 -31.38
CA TRP A 72 -14.20 -2.18 -30.54
C TRP A 72 -13.03 -1.35 -31.09
N LYS A 73 -12.73 -1.45 -32.40
CA LYS A 73 -11.66 -0.70 -33.06
C LYS A 73 -11.92 0.80 -33.05
N ALA A 74 -13.16 1.24 -33.21
CA ALA A 74 -13.51 2.65 -33.15
C ALA A 74 -13.13 3.30 -31.81
N LEU A 75 -13.25 2.53 -30.71
CA LEU A 75 -12.92 3.00 -29.37
C LEU A 75 -11.48 2.71 -28.96
N ASN A 76 -10.88 1.62 -29.44
CA ASN A 76 -9.60 1.10 -28.94
C ASN A 76 -8.51 0.97 -30.02
N GLY A 77 -8.76 1.43 -31.25
CA GLY A 77 -7.82 1.27 -32.37
C GLY A 77 -6.49 2.03 -32.18
N HIS A 78 -6.45 2.97 -31.25
CA HIS A 78 -5.22 3.67 -30.85
C HIS A 78 -4.49 2.98 -29.68
N SER A 79 -5.04 1.90 -29.12
CA SER A 79 -4.40 1.18 -28.03
C SER A 79 -3.12 0.49 -28.47
N ASP A 80 -2.17 0.35 -27.55
CA ASP A 80 -0.93 -0.39 -27.78
C ASP A 80 -1.19 -1.84 -28.20
N LEU A 81 -2.29 -2.44 -27.74
CA LEU A 81 -2.69 -3.80 -28.13
C LEU A 81 -2.96 -3.91 -29.63
N TYR A 82 -3.62 -2.92 -30.23
CA TYR A 82 -3.87 -2.89 -31.67
C TYR A 82 -2.63 -2.40 -32.44
N ALA A 83 -2.00 -1.32 -31.98
CA ALA A 83 -0.86 -0.70 -32.65
C ALA A 83 0.37 -1.62 -32.73
N SER A 84 0.64 -2.43 -31.69
CA SER A 84 1.72 -3.43 -31.68
C SER A 84 1.42 -4.67 -32.52
N GLY A 85 0.19 -4.81 -33.05
CA GLY A 85 -0.27 -6.02 -33.71
C GLY A 85 -0.46 -7.21 -32.75
N THR A 86 -0.58 -6.95 -31.44
CA THR A 86 -0.89 -7.96 -30.43
C THR A 86 -2.30 -8.52 -30.62
N LEU A 87 -3.25 -7.65 -30.98
CA LEU A 87 -4.59 -8.00 -31.40
C LEU A 87 -4.76 -7.63 -32.88
N PHE A 88 -5.18 -8.57 -33.71
CA PHE A 88 -5.23 -8.37 -35.15
C PHE A 88 -6.35 -9.17 -35.81
N GLU A 89 -6.80 -8.68 -36.96
CA GLU A 89 -7.74 -9.40 -37.82
C GLU A 89 -6.98 -10.39 -38.71
N ALA A 90 -7.42 -11.65 -38.71
CA ALA A 90 -6.79 -12.73 -39.46
C ALA A 90 -7.52 -12.97 -40.79
N LYS A 91 -6.76 -13.08 -41.89
CA LYS A 91 -7.30 -13.46 -43.20
C LYS A 91 -7.41 -14.99 -43.28
N GLY A 92 -8.53 -15.54 -42.82
CA GLY A 92 -8.84 -16.97 -42.97
C GLY A 92 -8.85 -17.74 -41.65
N GLY A 93 -9.86 -18.60 -41.49
CA GLY A 93 -10.10 -19.36 -40.27
C GLY A 93 -11.55 -19.83 -40.14
N GLU A 94 -12.11 -20.45 -41.18
CA GLU A 94 -13.48 -21.04 -41.11
C GLU A 94 -13.61 -22.10 -40.02
N ASP A 95 -12.51 -22.65 -39.51
CA ASP A 95 -12.51 -23.65 -38.43
C ASP A 95 -12.24 -23.06 -37.03
N ALA A 96 -12.08 -21.74 -36.89
CA ALA A 96 -11.87 -21.12 -35.58
C ALA A 96 -13.15 -21.19 -34.72
N PRO A 97 -13.04 -21.45 -33.40
CA PRO A 97 -14.18 -21.47 -32.51
C PRO A 97 -14.78 -20.05 -32.37
N GLU A 98 -16.10 -19.98 -32.25
CA GLU A 98 -16.79 -18.77 -31.82
C GLU A 98 -16.44 -18.49 -30.36
N ALA A 99 -16.15 -17.22 -30.02
CA ALA A 99 -15.89 -16.92 -28.62
C ALA A 99 -17.16 -17.11 -27.80
N PRO A 100 -17.03 -17.70 -26.60
CA PRO A 100 -18.09 -17.63 -25.62
C PRO A 100 -18.35 -16.16 -25.26
N GLN A 101 -19.60 -15.73 -25.42
CA GLN A 101 -20.06 -14.43 -24.94
C GLN A 101 -20.36 -14.56 -23.46
N LEU A 102 -19.71 -13.74 -22.61
CA LEU A 102 -20.12 -13.69 -21.21
C LEU A 102 -21.48 -13.02 -21.11
N THR A 103 -22.35 -13.61 -20.29
CA THR A 103 -23.60 -12.96 -19.90
C THR A 103 -23.34 -11.92 -18.81
N ALA A 104 -24.18 -10.89 -18.74
CA ALA A 104 -24.11 -9.86 -17.70
C ALA A 104 -24.23 -10.43 -16.26
N GLU A 105 -24.80 -11.63 -16.11
CA GLU A 105 -24.93 -12.32 -14.82
C GLU A 105 -23.61 -12.98 -14.39
N GLU A 106 -22.92 -13.68 -15.31
CA GLU A 106 -21.60 -14.26 -15.07
C GLU A 106 -20.56 -13.18 -14.73
N GLU A 107 -20.69 -12.00 -15.31
CA GLU A 107 -19.86 -10.84 -14.96
C GLU A 107 -20.12 -10.32 -13.56
N ARG A 108 -21.40 -10.15 -13.19
CA ARG A 108 -21.77 -9.69 -11.84
C ARG A 108 -21.31 -10.67 -10.79
N GLU A 109 -21.44 -11.97 -11.03
CA GLU A 109 -20.99 -13.01 -10.10
C GLU A 109 -19.47 -12.95 -9.92
N LYS A 110 -18.70 -12.82 -11.00
CA LYS A 110 -17.24 -12.74 -10.94
C LYS A 110 -16.75 -11.45 -10.27
N ALA A 111 -17.36 -10.30 -10.59
CA ALA A 111 -17.04 -9.03 -9.95
C ALA A 111 -17.36 -9.07 -8.45
N ASN A 112 -18.47 -9.71 -8.07
CA ASN A 112 -18.84 -9.88 -6.67
C ASN A 112 -17.86 -10.81 -5.91
N ALA A 113 -17.42 -11.90 -6.56
CA ALA A 113 -16.41 -12.79 -5.99
C ALA A 113 -15.05 -12.10 -5.78
N GLU A 114 -14.64 -11.25 -6.72
CA GLU A 114 -13.40 -10.47 -6.61
C GLU A 114 -13.50 -9.39 -5.52
N ALA A 115 -14.64 -8.70 -5.43
CA ALA A 115 -14.91 -7.73 -4.37
C ALA A 115 -14.89 -8.39 -2.97
N GLN A 116 -15.46 -9.58 -2.83
CA GLN A 116 -15.42 -10.35 -1.59
C GLN A 116 -13.98 -10.71 -1.19
N ARG A 117 -13.17 -11.21 -2.13
CA ARG A 117 -11.76 -11.51 -1.88
C ARG A 117 -10.96 -10.27 -1.45
N LEU A 118 -11.22 -9.12 -2.07
CA LEU A 118 -10.53 -7.89 -1.70
C LEU A 118 -10.94 -7.42 -0.29
N ALA A 119 -12.23 -7.50 0.04
CA ALA A 119 -12.75 -7.17 1.36
C ALA A 119 -12.16 -8.08 2.45
N GLU A 120 -12.07 -9.38 2.20
CA GLU A 120 -11.44 -10.35 3.11
C GLU A 120 -9.97 -10.02 3.34
N LYS A 121 -9.23 -9.70 2.27
CA LYS A 121 -7.82 -9.30 2.36
C LYS A 121 -7.64 -7.99 3.15
N GLN A 122 -8.53 -7.02 2.97
CA GLN A 122 -8.50 -5.76 3.72
C GLN A 122 -8.81 -5.98 5.20
N ALA A 123 -9.79 -6.83 5.52
CA ALA A 123 -10.12 -7.19 6.89
C ALA A 123 -8.93 -7.89 7.58
N GLN A 124 -8.24 -8.79 6.87
CA GLN A 124 -7.04 -9.44 7.41
C GLN A 124 -5.93 -8.43 7.70
N LEU A 125 -5.65 -7.51 6.76
CA LEU A 125 -4.63 -6.47 6.97
C LEU A 125 -4.98 -5.55 8.15
N ALA A 126 -6.26 -5.22 8.32
CA ALA A 126 -6.72 -4.42 9.46
C ALA A 126 -6.57 -5.18 10.79
N ALA A 127 -6.89 -6.48 10.81
CA ALA A 127 -6.69 -7.33 11.98
C ALA A 127 -5.21 -7.45 12.36
N ASP A 128 -4.33 -7.64 11.37
CA ASP A 128 -2.88 -7.72 11.59
C ASP A 128 -2.32 -6.39 12.12
N ALA A 129 -2.81 -5.25 11.60
CA ALA A 129 -2.42 -3.93 12.08
C ALA A 129 -2.87 -3.70 13.53
N ALA A 130 -4.09 -4.09 13.88
CA ALA A 130 -4.61 -3.99 15.25
C ALA A 130 -3.82 -4.86 16.22
N ALA A 131 -3.44 -6.08 15.82
CA ALA A 131 -2.62 -6.97 16.63
C ALA A 131 -1.25 -6.36 16.94
N ARG A 132 -0.58 -5.76 15.94
CA ARG A 132 0.70 -5.08 16.14
C ARG A 132 0.60 -3.87 17.05
N ALA A 133 -0.47 -3.07 16.90
CA ALA A 133 -0.69 -1.91 17.77
C ALA A 133 -0.94 -2.33 19.23
N ALA A 134 -1.65 -3.44 19.46
CA ALA A 134 -1.86 -4.00 20.80
C ALA A 134 -0.54 -4.50 21.42
N GLU A 135 0.30 -5.18 20.64
CA GLU A 135 1.62 -5.64 21.08
C GLU A 135 2.53 -4.46 21.45
N GLU A 136 2.55 -3.39 20.65
CA GLU A 136 3.32 -2.18 20.93
C GLU A 136 2.83 -1.45 22.19
N ALA A 137 1.51 -1.31 22.36
CA ALA A 137 0.92 -0.71 23.55
C ALA A 137 1.25 -1.50 24.82
N GLN A 138 1.24 -2.84 24.73
CA GLN A 138 1.63 -3.70 25.83
C GLN A 138 3.13 -3.58 26.15
N ALA A 139 3.99 -3.52 25.13
CA ALA A 139 5.42 -3.30 25.31
C ALA A 139 5.75 -1.91 25.90
N GLU A 140 4.94 -0.89 25.62
CA GLU A 140 5.05 0.43 26.26
C GLU A 140 4.59 0.40 27.71
N ALA A 141 3.47 -0.26 28.01
CA ALA A 141 3.00 -0.45 29.38
C ALA A 141 4.01 -1.21 30.25
N ASP A 142 4.62 -2.27 29.71
CA ASP A 142 5.67 -3.04 30.39
C ASP A 142 6.93 -2.20 30.65
N ARG A 143 7.31 -1.32 29.71
CA ARG A 143 8.42 -0.36 29.91
C ARG A 143 8.09 0.65 31.00
N ALA A 144 6.87 1.20 31.00
CA ALA A 144 6.41 2.12 32.03
C ALA A 144 6.36 1.46 33.43
N ALA A 145 5.89 0.22 33.50
CA ALA A 145 5.85 -0.56 34.74
C ALA A 145 7.26 -0.83 35.30
N LYS A 146 8.23 -1.17 34.44
CA LYS A 146 9.64 -1.32 34.84
C LYS A 146 10.23 0.00 35.35
N ALA A 147 10.00 1.11 34.65
CA ALA A 147 10.49 2.42 35.07
C ALA A 147 9.89 2.84 36.44
N ALA A 148 8.61 2.57 36.69
CA ALA A 148 7.97 2.83 37.97
C ALA A 148 8.54 1.96 39.11
N ALA A 149 8.82 0.68 38.83
CA ALA A 149 9.43 -0.23 39.80
C ALA A 149 10.87 0.20 40.17
N GLU A 150 11.66 0.70 39.20
CA GLU A 150 13.01 1.25 39.46
C GLU A 150 12.97 2.51 40.34
N GLN A 151 11.97 3.38 40.16
CA GLN A 151 11.76 4.56 41.03
C GLN A 151 11.36 4.17 42.46
N GLN A 152 10.59 3.08 42.62
CA GLN A 152 10.20 2.59 43.94
C GLN A 152 11.36 1.86 44.65
N ALA A 153 12.22 1.18 43.90
CA ALA A 153 13.44 0.56 44.42
C ALA A 153 14.48 1.60 44.88
N THR A 154 14.51 2.79 44.26
CA THR A 154 15.33 3.93 44.72
C THR A 154 14.72 4.69 45.89
N ALA A 155 13.39 4.68 46.06
CA ALA A 155 12.70 5.25 47.23
C ALA A 155 12.72 4.36 48.48
N GLY A 156 13.07 3.07 48.34
CA GLY A 156 13.09 2.09 49.44
C GLY A 156 14.42 1.94 50.16
N GLN A 157 15.48 2.65 49.75
CA GLN A 157 16.77 2.63 50.43
C GLN A 157 16.98 3.96 51.16
N GLY A 158 16.50 4.05 52.41
CA GLY A 158 16.75 5.22 53.24
C GLY A 158 15.94 5.32 54.54
N GLY A 159 15.83 4.23 55.31
CA GLY A 159 15.60 4.39 56.74
C GLY A 159 16.89 4.87 57.40
N GLY A 160 16.94 6.16 57.76
CA GLY A 160 18.01 6.75 58.55
C GLY A 160 17.78 8.24 58.73
N ASP A 161 17.49 8.65 59.97
CA ASP A 161 17.56 10.04 60.41
C ASP A 161 18.80 10.76 59.83
N GLY A 162 18.57 11.85 59.13
CA GLY A 162 19.63 12.65 58.52
C GLY A 162 19.08 14.00 58.07
N ASP A 163 19.14 14.97 58.97
CA ASP A 163 19.14 16.42 58.73
C ASP A 163 19.61 16.80 57.30
N GLU A 164 18.71 17.25 56.43
CA GLU A 164 19.09 17.95 55.19
C GLU A 164 19.02 19.47 55.44
N PRO A 165 20.15 20.20 55.28
CA PRO A 165 20.21 21.63 55.59
C PRO A 165 19.51 22.44 54.49
N ALA A 166 18.89 23.55 54.89
CA ALA A 166 18.27 24.50 53.98
C ALA A 166 19.22 24.95 52.85
N PRO A 167 18.71 25.25 51.63
CA PRO A 167 19.52 25.65 50.49
C PRO A 167 20.40 26.85 50.84
N ASP A 168 21.69 26.70 50.61
CA ASP A 168 22.71 27.61 51.13
C ASP A 168 22.80 28.84 50.23
N ALA A 169 22.13 29.92 50.64
CA ALA A 169 21.93 31.15 49.87
C ALA A 169 23.24 31.86 49.45
N GLU A 170 24.40 31.38 49.91
CA GLU A 170 25.71 31.85 49.46
C GLU A 170 26.11 31.28 48.09
N LEU A 171 25.80 30.02 47.79
CA LEU A 171 26.18 29.39 46.51
C LEU A 171 25.34 29.92 45.34
N ASP A 172 24.09 30.29 45.60
CA ASP A 172 23.21 30.87 44.58
C ASP A 172 23.57 32.33 44.24
N LYS A 173 24.43 32.99 45.03
CA LYS A 173 24.95 34.33 44.70
C LYS A 173 26.16 34.28 43.77
N LEU A 174 26.78 33.12 43.59
CA LEU A 174 27.93 32.96 42.71
C LEU A 174 27.49 32.91 41.25
N SER A 175 28.32 33.48 40.37
CA SER A 175 28.15 33.35 38.94
C SER A 175 28.49 31.93 38.46
N ASP A 176 28.00 31.54 37.29
CA ASP A 176 28.21 30.19 36.75
C ASP A 176 29.71 29.86 36.59
N ASP A 177 30.55 30.85 36.29
CA ASP A 177 32.00 30.66 36.16
C ASP A 177 32.70 30.50 37.51
N GLU A 178 32.22 31.18 38.56
CA GLU A 178 32.70 31.01 39.93
C GLU A 178 32.31 29.64 40.50
N LEU A 179 31.09 29.16 40.21
CA LEU A 179 30.66 27.80 40.58
C LEU A 179 31.50 26.73 39.88
N ARG A 180 31.81 26.92 38.60
CA ARG A 180 32.70 26.01 37.86
C ARG A 180 34.14 26.03 38.38
N ALA A 181 34.60 27.17 38.90
CA ALA A 181 35.91 27.27 39.54
C ALA A 181 35.91 26.57 40.90
N TYR A 182 34.89 26.79 41.72
CA TYR A 182 34.69 26.17 43.04
C TYR A 182 34.67 24.63 42.97
N LEU A 183 34.03 24.07 41.95
CA LEU A 183 33.96 22.63 41.70
C LEU A 183 35.30 22.06 41.21
N ARG A 184 35.99 22.77 40.31
CA ARG A 184 37.31 22.34 39.80
C ARG A 184 38.40 22.38 40.86
N ASP A 185 38.38 23.38 41.74
CA ASP A 185 39.33 23.50 42.85
C ASP A 185 39.22 22.32 43.84
N ARG A 186 38.02 21.72 43.93
CA ARG A 186 37.73 20.51 44.71
C ARG A 186 37.85 19.21 43.90
N GLY A 187 38.43 19.26 42.71
CA GLY A 187 38.75 18.09 41.89
C GLY A 187 37.60 17.53 41.05
N VAL A 188 36.47 18.24 40.94
CA VAL A 188 35.36 17.82 40.07
C VAL A 188 35.59 18.29 38.63
N VAL A 189 35.51 17.35 37.68
CA VAL A 189 35.63 17.65 36.25
C VAL A 189 34.29 18.18 35.75
N VAL A 190 34.20 19.49 35.57
CA VAL A 190 32.97 20.16 35.15
C VAL A 190 32.90 20.27 33.62
N ASP A 191 31.85 19.69 33.02
CA ASP A 191 31.55 19.84 31.59
C ASP A 191 30.94 21.24 31.32
N ARG A 192 31.35 21.86 30.21
CA ARG A 192 30.80 23.15 29.75
C ARG A 192 29.30 23.10 29.45
N ARG A 193 28.74 21.91 29.23
CA ARG A 193 27.30 21.70 29.00
C ARG A 193 26.47 21.72 30.27
N TRP A 194 27.11 21.77 31.45
CA TRP A 194 26.39 21.85 32.72
C TRP A 194 25.78 23.23 32.90
N GLY A 195 24.46 23.25 33.03
CA GLY A 195 23.69 24.45 33.37
C GLY A 195 23.78 24.77 34.86
N ARG A 196 23.46 26.02 35.22
CA ARG A 196 23.52 26.56 36.59
C ARG A 196 22.96 25.64 37.68
N LYS A 197 21.80 25.01 37.43
CA LYS A 197 21.17 24.08 38.38
C LYS A 197 22.06 22.89 38.74
N THR A 198 22.71 22.28 37.75
CA THR A 198 23.63 21.16 37.97
C THR A 198 24.88 21.60 38.71
N LEU A 199 25.38 22.81 38.41
CA LEU A 199 26.53 23.40 39.10
C LEU A 199 26.25 23.66 40.59
N ILE A 200 25.07 24.20 40.91
CA ILE A 200 24.67 24.48 42.30
C ILE A 200 24.53 23.18 43.08
N VAL A 201 23.81 22.19 42.54
CA VAL A 201 23.60 20.89 43.20
C VAL A 201 24.93 20.19 43.49
N GLU A 202 25.86 20.21 42.55
CA GLU A 202 27.15 19.57 42.76
C GLU A 202 28.03 20.36 43.75
N ALA A 203 27.91 21.69 43.77
CA ALA A 203 28.63 22.54 44.72
C ALA A 203 28.08 22.38 46.14
N GLU A 204 26.77 22.24 46.30
CA GLU A 204 26.12 21.95 47.58
C GLU A 204 26.56 20.60 48.14
N LYS A 205 26.64 19.55 47.29
CA LYS A 205 27.17 18.24 47.72
C LYS A 205 28.60 18.33 48.21
N LEU A 206 29.47 19.08 47.53
CA LEU A 206 30.86 19.25 47.95
C LEU A 206 31.00 20.13 49.20
N LYS A 207 30.12 21.12 49.40
CA LYS A 207 30.10 21.95 50.62
C LYS A 207 29.61 21.16 51.82
N ALA A 208 28.62 20.27 51.63
CA ALA A 208 28.10 19.40 52.67
C ALA A 208 29.05 18.24 53.03
N ALA A 209 29.94 17.85 52.11
CA ALA A 209 30.94 16.80 52.31
C ALA A 209 32.30 17.31 52.85
N ALA A 210 32.46 18.62 53.03
CA ALA A 210 33.66 19.27 53.58
C ALA A 210 33.49 19.61 55.05
#